data_AF-A0A3S1JVR4-F1
#
_entry.id   AF-A0A3S1JVR4-F1
#
_cell.length_a   1.000
_cell.length_b   1.000
_cell.length_c   1.000
_cell.angle_alpha   90.00
_cell.angle_beta   90.00
_cell.angle_gamma   90.00
#
_symmetry.space_group_name_H-M   'P 1'
#
loop_
_entity.id
_entity.type
_entity.pdbx_description
1 polymer ?
#
loop_
_entity_poly.entity_id
_entity_poly.type
_entity_poly.pdbx_seq_one_letter_code
_entity_poly.pdbx_strand_id
1 'polypeptide(L)'
;MLTHALIGDEGRTIELGWQDGTRSHFHAVWLRDNALDDKTRSAGNGQRLITILDIPAGTRIGAASVKGGALEVSFVPEQKTVSFPASWLRANTYDRREARRPGWTGEDILRWTKATMQNSVPRAGYSAASGDQAVLRQWLSAVKAYGFAVMDDLPAESGALCKVSDLFGYIRETNYGRWFEVRAEVNPNNLAYTNLGLQAHTDNPYRDPVPTLQILSCIENTVEGGESSVVDGFAVAAALQAENPEGFRLLSSCPARFEYAGSSGVRLQAKRPMIELGPDGELICIRFNNRSLAPTVDVSFADMEAYYAAYRRFAELIEDPSFEVTFKLEAGQAFIVDNTRVMHARKAFSGTGKRWLQGCYADKDGLLSTLAAIEHGFKEAAE
;
A
#
# COMPACT_ATOMS: atom_id res chain seq x y z
N MET A 1 22.96 -17.81 14.36
CA MET A 1 22.81 -17.97 15.83
C MET A 1 23.50 -16.82 16.56
N LEU A 2 23.12 -16.53 17.81
CA LEU A 2 23.83 -15.58 18.68
C LEU A 2 25.14 -16.21 19.19
N THR A 3 26.22 -15.45 19.19
CA THR A 3 27.55 -15.92 19.62
C THR A 3 28.01 -15.26 20.92
N HIS A 4 27.71 -13.98 21.12
CA HIS A 4 28.04 -13.26 22.35
C HIS A 4 27.08 -12.10 22.58
N ALA A 5 27.09 -11.58 23.82
CA ALA A 5 26.37 -10.40 24.23
C ALA A 5 27.27 -9.58 25.17
N LEU A 6 27.55 -8.33 24.82
CA LEU A 6 28.45 -7.44 25.56
C LEU A 6 27.71 -6.18 25.98
N ILE A 7 27.65 -5.94 27.29
CA ILE A 7 26.99 -4.76 27.85
C ILE A 7 27.88 -3.52 27.62
N GLY A 8 27.31 -2.47 27.04
CA GLY A 8 27.97 -1.20 26.74
C GLY A 8 27.36 -0.02 27.50
N ASP A 9 28.02 1.13 27.42
CA ASP A 9 27.52 2.43 27.90
C ASP A 9 26.94 2.39 29.32
N GLU A 10 27.68 1.80 30.26
CA GLU A 10 27.26 1.60 31.65
C GLU A 10 25.89 0.89 31.80
N GLY A 11 25.60 -0.08 30.93
CA GLY A 11 24.34 -0.81 30.92
C GLY A 11 23.25 -0.19 30.06
N ARG A 12 23.49 0.93 29.36
CA ARG A 12 22.47 1.54 28.49
C ARG A 12 22.30 0.81 27.17
N THR A 13 23.31 0.08 26.72
CA THR A 13 23.32 -0.63 25.44
C THR A 13 23.85 -2.05 25.61
N ILE A 14 23.57 -2.90 24.63
CA ILE A 14 24.16 -4.22 24.48
C ILE A 14 24.50 -4.47 23.02
N GLU A 15 25.73 -4.92 22.76
CA GLU A 15 26.19 -5.42 21.47
C GLU A 15 25.93 -6.93 21.42
N LEU A 16 25.26 -7.40 20.37
CA LEU A 16 25.04 -8.81 20.08
C LEU A 16 25.87 -9.22 18.86
N GLY A 17 26.64 -10.30 19.03
CA GLY A 17 27.36 -10.94 17.93
C GLY A 17 26.56 -12.07 17.30
N TRP A 18 26.67 -12.18 15.98
CA TRP A 18 26.00 -13.22 15.20
C TRP A 18 27.01 -14.16 14.53
N GLN A 19 26.57 -15.37 14.24
CA GLN A 19 27.39 -16.43 13.62
C GLN A 19 27.89 -16.07 12.21
N ASP A 20 27.18 -15.19 11.50
CA ASP A 20 27.60 -14.67 10.19
C ASP A 20 28.61 -13.51 10.29
N GLY A 21 29.11 -13.21 11.50
CA GLY A 21 30.06 -12.15 11.77
C GLY A 21 29.44 -10.76 11.90
N THR A 22 28.14 -10.61 11.65
CA THR A 22 27.45 -9.34 11.86
C THR A 22 27.32 -9.01 13.34
N ARG A 23 27.08 -7.74 13.64
CA ARG A 23 26.83 -7.22 14.99
C ARG A 23 25.59 -6.34 14.98
N SER A 24 24.84 -6.36 16.07
CA SER A 24 23.67 -5.50 16.27
C SER A 24 23.68 -4.90 17.67
N HIS A 25 23.33 -3.62 17.79
CA HIS A 25 23.17 -2.97 19.08
C HIS A 25 21.70 -2.80 19.47
N PHE A 26 21.42 -2.92 20.77
CA PHE A 26 20.12 -2.63 21.36
C PHE A 26 20.28 -1.81 22.64
N HIS A 27 19.41 -0.82 22.83
CA HIS A 27 19.28 -0.06 24.07
C HIS A 27 18.49 -0.83 25.12
N ALA A 28 18.88 -0.67 26.39
CA ALA A 28 18.22 -1.25 27.55
C ALA A 28 16.72 -0.92 27.62
N VAL A 29 16.38 0.36 27.43
CA VAL A 29 15.00 0.85 27.45
C VAL A 29 14.15 0.21 26.36
N TRP A 30 14.71 0.02 25.15
CA TRP A 30 13.99 -0.62 24.05
C TRP A 30 13.75 -2.10 24.34
N LEU A 31 14.75 -2.83 24.86
CA LEU A 31 14.58 -4.22 25.25
C LEU A 31 13.52 -4.34 26.35
N ARG A 32 13.57 -3.49 27.38
CA ARG A 32 12.61 -3.52 28.49
C ARG A 32 11.17 -3.25 28.03
N ASP A 33 10.97 -2.27 27.15
CA ASP A 33 9.66 -1.91 26.59
C ASP A 33 9.09 -3.00 25.64
N ASN A 34 9.97 -3.86 25.11
CA ASN A 34 9.61 -4.95 24.21
C ASN A 34 9.75 -6.34 24.84
N ALA A 35 9.89 -6.43 26.17
CA ALA A 35 9.95 -7.72 26.83
C ALA A 35 8.72 -8.59 26.49
N LEU A 36 8.97 -9.87 26.25
CA LEU A 36 7.99 -10.84 25.74
C LEU A 36 7.32 -11.67 26.84
N ASP A 37 7.62 -11.38 28.11
CA ASP A 37 7.07 -12.09 29.25
C ASP A 37 5.62 -11.70 29.55
N ASP A 38 4.90 -12.57 30.26
CA ASP A 38 3.47 -12.45 30.57
C ASP A 38 3.10 -11.22 31.42
N LYS A 39 4.06 -10.57 32.09
CA LYS A 39 3.85 -9.31 32.82
C LYS A 39 4.06 -8.07 31.95
N THR A 40 4.65 -8.23 30.77
CA THR A 40 4.85 -7.13 29.81
C THR A 40 3.88 -7.24 28.62
N ARG A 41 3.56 -8.46 28.20
CA ARG A 41 2.65 -8.76 27.09
C ARG A 41 1.59 -9.75 27.54
N SER A 42 0.33 -9.42 27.31
CA SER A 42 -0.80 -10.32 27.56
C SER A 42 -0.69 -11.57 26.67
N ALA A 43 -0.70 -12.76 27.28
CA ALA A 43 -0.60 -14.02 26.55
C ALA A 43 -1.80 -14.28 25.61
N GLY A 44 -2.98 -13.75 25.94
CA GLY A 44 -4.21 -14.02 25.18
C GLY A 44 -4.37 -13.14 23.92
N ASN A 45 -3.83 -11.92 23.94
CA ASN A 45 -4.08 -10.94 22.85
C ASN A 45 -2.84 -10.14 22.42
N GLY A 46 -1.68 -10.39 23.00
CA GLY A 46 -0.42 -9.73 22.62
C GLY A 46 -0.30 -8.24 23.00
N GLN A 47 -1.32 -7.67 23.65
CA GLN A 47 -1.28 -6.28 24.08
C GLN A 47 -0.21 -6.06 25.14
N ARG A 48 0.47 -4.91 25.08
CA ARG A 48 1.42 -4.50 26.12
C ARG A 48 0.66 -4.13 27.38
N LEU A 49 1.09 -4.65 28.54
CA LEU A 49 0.44 -4.45 29.85
C LEU A 49 1.00 -3.27 30.64
N ILE A 50 2.04 -2.62 30.13
CA ILE A 50 2.73 -1.49 30.75
C ILE A 50 2.74 -0.29 29.81
N THR A 51 2.85 0.89 30.40
CA THR A 51 3.13 2.15 29.71
C THR A 51 4.61 2.49 29.78
N ILE A 52 5.04 3.48 28.99
CA ILE A 52 6.43 3.96 29.04
C ILE A 52 6.80 4.56 30.41
N LEU A 53 5.82 5.03 31.19
CA LEU A 53 6.04 5.62 32.51
C LEU A 53 6.24 4.58 33.60
N ASP A 54 5.81 3.34 33.36
CA ASP A 54 6.06 2.21 34.28
C ASP A 54 7.51 1.71 34.17
N ILE A 55 8.22 2.08 33.09
CA ILE A 55 9.63 1.77 32.89
C ILE A 55 10.46 2.91 33.48
N PRO A 56 11.31 2.65 34.50
CA PRO A 56 12.15 3.69 35.08
C PRO A 56 13.03 4.38 34.03
N ALA A 57 13.07 5.72 34.03
CA ALA A 57 13.86 6.49 33.05
C ALA A 57 15.36 6.13 33.07
N GLY A 58 15.87 5.67 34.22
CA GLY A 58 17.24 5.20 34.39
C GLY A 58 17.45 3.71 34.12
N THR A 59 16.52 3.03 33.43
CA THR A 59 16.61 1.60 33.13
C THR A 59 17.93 1.25 32.44
N ARG A 60 18.65 0.27 33.02
CA ARG A 60 19.92 -0.26 32.52
C ARG A 60 19.90 -1.78 32.54
N ILE A 61 20.77 -2.39 31.75
CA ILE A 61 21.10 -3.81 31.78
C ILE A 61 22.10 -4.02 32.91
N GLY A 62 21.67 -4.74 33.96
CA GLY A 62 22.53 -5.13 35.06
C GLY A 62 23.32 -6.42 34.77
N ALA A 63 22.73 -7.34 34.00
CA ALA A 63 23.38 -8.56 33.56
C ALA A 63 22.77 -9.04 32.24
N ALA A 64 23.57 -9.74 31.42
CA ALA A 64 23.11 -10.37 30.20
C ALA A 64 23.89 -11.66 29.93
N SER A 65 23.24 -12.67 29.37
CA SER A 65 23.90 -13.91 28.95
C SER A 65 23.18 -14.56 27.77
N VAL A 66 23.91 -15.30 26.95
CA VAL A 66 23.33 -16.10 25.86
C VAL A 66 23.12 -17.53 26.37
N LYS A 67 21.87 -17.99 26.41
CA LYS A 67 21.49 -19.33 26.87
C LYS A 67 20.47 -19.94 25.93
N GLY A 68 20.71 -21.17 25.48
CA GLY A 68 19.74 -21.92 24.66
C GLY A 68 19.32 -21.22 23.37
N GLY A 69 20.21 -20.42 22.75
CA GLY A 69 19.89 -19.66 21.54
C GLY A 69 19.03 -18.41 21.78
N ALA A 70 18.89 -17.97 23.03
CA ALA A 70 18.21 -16.75 23.43
C ALA A 70 19.14 -15.83 24.22
N LEU A 71 18.79 -14.55 24.25
CA LEU A 71 19.41 -13.55 25.12
C LEU A 71 18.60 -13.43 26.41
N GLU A 72 19.19 -13.76 27.55
CA GLU A 72 18.63 -13.47 28.87
C GLU A 72 19.20 -12.14 29.37
N VAL A 73 18.32 -11.22 29.79
CA VAL A 73 18.69 -9.86 30.24
C VAL A 73 18.02 -9.58 31.58
N SER A 74 18.80 -9.09 32.55
CA SER A 74 18.31 -8.58 33.83
C SER A 74 18.41 -7.06 33.86
N PHE A 75 17.28 -6.38 34.08
CA PHE A 75 17.21 -4.92 34.13
C PHE A 75 17.28 -4.40 35.57
N VAL A 76 17.94 -3.25 35.73
CA VAL A 76 17.98 -2.45 36.96
C VAL A 76 17.36 -1.08 36.67
N PRO A 77 16.61 -0.47 37.61
CA PRO A 77 16.46 -0.86 39.02
C PRO A 77 15.32 -1.84 39.32
N GLU A 78 14.62 -2.40 38.31
CA GLU A 78 13.45 -3.27 38.56
C GLU A 78 13.81 -4.70 39.05
N GLN A 79 15.07 -5.13 38.91
CA GLN A 79 15.50 -6.53 39.10
C GLN A 79 14.65 -7.52 38.27
N LYS A 80 14.17 -7.09 37.09
CA LYS A 80 13.37 -7.91 36.18
C LYS A 80 14.28 -8.63 35.19
N THR A 81 14.16 -9.97 35.14
CA THR A 81 14.87 -10.80 34.14
C THR A 81 13.90 -11.28 33.08
N VAL A 82 14.28 -11.17 31.81
CA VAL A 82 13.49 -11.62 30.66
C VAL A 82 14.37 -12.33 29.64
N SER A 83 13.76 -13.05 28.71
CA SER A 83 14.47 -13.76 27.64
C SER A 83 13.93 -13.38 26.27
N PHE A 84 14.82 -13.22 25.29
CA PHE A 84 14.50 -12.91 23.90
C PHE A 84 15.04 -13.99 22.97
N PRO A 85 14.21 -14.63 22.13
CA PRO A 85 14.69 -15.51 21.08
C PRO A 85 15.65 -14.79 20.12
N ALA A 86 16.74 -15.44 19.71
CA ALA A 86 17.69 -14.85 18.76
C ALA A 86 17.03 -14.45 17.42
N SER A 87 16.07 -15.25 16.95
CA SER A 87 15.30 -14.95 15.72
C SER A 87 14.50 -13.66 15.85
N TRP A 88 13.86 -13.44 17.00
CA TRP A 88 13.09 -12.23 17.28
C TRP A 88 14.00 -11.00 17.32
N LEU A 89 15.14 -11.07 18.01
CA LEU A 89 16.12 -9.97 18.03
C LEU A 89 16.66 -9.65 16.63
N ARG A 90 16.94 -10.70 15.83
CA ARG A 90 17.43 -10.51 14.47
C ARG A 90 16.39 -9.83 13.58
N ALA A 91 15.14 -10.28 13.66
CA ALA A 91 14.02 -9.70 12.90
C ALA A 91 13.74 -8.24 13.30
N ASN A 92 13.95 -7.88 14.57
CA ASN A 92 13.65 -6.56 15.12
C ASN A 92 14.90 -5.67 15.32
N THR A 93 16.01 -5.96 14.62
CA THR A 93 17.20 -5.10 14.68
C THR A 93 16.90 -3.74 14.04
N TYR A 94 17.07 -2.67 14.83
CA TYR A 94 16.93 -1.28 14.38
C TYR A 94 18.27 -0.54 14.24
N ASP A 95 19.38 -1.14 14.69
CA ASP A 95 20.74 -0.63 14.45
C ASP A 95 21.12 -0.83 12.98
N ARG A 96 20.46 -0.04 12.12
CA ARG A 96 20.63 -0.03 10.67
C ARG A 96 21.21 1.32 10.29
N ARG A 97 22.34 1.32 9.59
CA ARG A 97 23.02 2.54 9.10
C ARG A 97 22.52 3.01 7.73
N GLU A 98 21.38 2.52 7.27
CA GLU A 98 20.95 2.73 5.90
C GLU A 98 20.26 4.10 5.76
N ALA A 99 21.00 5.10 5.29
CA ALA A 99 20.43 6.38 4.87
C ALA A 99 19.66 6.16 3.57
N ARG A 100 18.34 6.13 3.65
CA ARG A 100 17.48 5.97 2.47
C ARG A 100 17.25 7.32 1.81
N ARG A 101 17.36 7.36 0.48
CA ARG A 101 17.02 8.55 -0.30
C ARG A 101 15.49 8.71 -0.34
N PRO A 102 14.95 9.94 -0.33
CA PRO A 102 13.51 10.16 -0.55
C PRO A 102 13.04 9.44 -1.81
N GLY A 103 11.81 8.92 -1.83
CA GLY A 103 11.29 8.12 -2.92
C GLY A 103 11.66 6.62 -2.86
N TRP A 104 12.24 6.15 -1.75
CA TRP A 104 12.49 4.72 -1.54
C TRP A 104 11.18 3.95 -1.31
N THR A 105 11.15 2.65 -1.58
CA THR A 105 9.99 1.77 -1.28
C THR A 105 10.48 0.51 -0.57
N GLY A 106 9.63 -0.12 0.25
CA GLY A 106 9.95 -1.41 0.87
C GLY A 106 10.32 -2.50 -0.15
N GLU A 107 11.10 -3.49 0.28
CA GLU A 107 11.59 -4.59 -0.58
C GLU A 107 10.45 -5.43 -1.18
N ASP A 108 9.31 -5.48 -0.48
CA ASP A 108 8.11 -6.18 -0.94
C ASP A 108 7.41 -5.46 -2.11
N ILE A 109 7.76 -4.21 -2.42
CA ILE A 109 7.17 -3.41 -3.49
C ILE A 109 8.02 -3.53 -4.75
N LEU A 110 7.46 -4.21 -5.76
CA LEU A 110 8.09 -4.42 -7.06
C LEU A 110 7.52 -3.42 -8.07
N ARG A 111 8.32 -2.40 -8.40
CA ARG A 111 7.96 -1.41 -9.43
C ARG A 111 7.98 -2.05 -10.81
N TRP A 112 7.07 -1.65 -11.69
CA TRP A 112 6.97 -2.25 -13.03
C TRP A 112 6.70 -1.22 -14.13
N THR A 113 7.01 -1.64 -15.36
CA THR A 113 6.67 -0.94 -16.61
C THR A 113 5.95 -1.92 -17.53
N LYS A 114 5.50 -1.46 -18.70
CA LYS A 114 4.91 -2.35 -19.71
C LYS A 114 5.84 -3.50 -20.08
N ALA A 115 7.13 -3.22 -20.25
CA ALA A 115 8.12 -4.21 -20.66
C ALA A 115 8.22 -5.40 -19.69
N THR A 116 8.01 -5.17 -18.39
CA THR A 116 8.13 -6.20 -17.35
C THR A 116 6.81 -6.84 -16.95
N MET A 117 5.67 -6.21 -17.24
CA MET A 117 4.37 -6.62 -16.68
C MET A 117 3.31 -7.00 -17.73
N GLN A 118 3.40 -6.51 -18.98
CA GLN A 118 2.35 -6.71 -19.99
C GLN A 118 1.99 -8.19 -20.23
N ASN A 119 2.97 -9.09 -20.15
CA ASN A 119 2.81 -10.54 -20.35
C ASN A 119 2.79 -11.34 -19.03
N SER A 120 2.69 -10.65 -17.89
CA SER A 120 2.80 -11.27 -16.56
C SER A 120 1.81 -10.66 -15.56
N VAL A 121 0.70 -10.09 -16.06
CA VAL A 121 -0.40 -9.59 -15.25
C VAL A 121 -0.82 -10.69 -14.27
N PRO A 122 -0.76 -10.46 -12.94
CA PRO A 122 -1.09 -11.48 -11.96
C PRO A 122 -2.59 -11.77 -11.97
N ARG A 123 -2.94 -13.06 -12.00
CA ARG A 123 -4.33 -13.53 -12.07
C ARG A 123 -4.55 -14.71 -11.13
N ALA A 124 -5.77 -14.84 -10.65
CA ALA A 124 -6.27 -16.05 -9.98
C ALA A 124 -7.77 -16.22 -10.28
N GLY A 125 -8.29 -17.46 -10.28
CA GLY A 125 -9.72 -17.71 -10.37
C GLY A 125 -10.39 -17.59 -9.00
N TYR A 126 -11.55 -16.95 -8.93
CA TYR A 126 -12.29 -16.72 -7.68
C TYR A 126 -12.60 -18.02 -6.95
N SER A 127 -13.08 -19.05 -7.66
CA SER A 127 -13.39 -20.36 -7.07
C SER A 127 -12.17 -20.96 -6.37
N ALA A 128 -11.00 -20.93 -7.02
CA ALA A 128 -9.75 -21.43 -6.45
C ALA A 128 -9.28 -20.58 -5.25
N ALA A 129 -9.28 -19.25 -5.37
CA ALA A 129 -8.88 -18.36 -4.28
C ALA A 129 -9.81 -18.47 -3.05
N SER A 130 -11.09 -18.73 -3.26
CA SER A 130 -12.05 -18.91 -2.16
C SER A 130 -11.92 -20.25 -1.43
N GLY A 131 -11.40 -21.28 -2.10
CA GLY A 131 -11.28 -22.64 -1.55
C GLY A 131 -9.86 -23.05 -1.13
N ASP A 132 -8.83 -22.33 -1.59
CA ASP A 132 -7.42 -22.65 -1.35
C ASP A 132 -6.64 -21.42 -0.85
N GLN A 133 -6.20 -21.48 0.41
CA GLN A 133 -5.41 -20.42 1.04
C GLN A 133 -4.08 -20.14 0.34
N ALA A 134 -3.47 -21.11 -0.33
CA ALA A 134 -2.23 -20.89 -1.07
C ALA A 134 -2.48 -20.01 -2.31
N VAL A 135 -3.59 -20.23 -3.02
CA VAL A 135 -4.00 -19.41 -4.16
C VAL A 135 -4.39 -18.01 -3.69
N LEU A 136 -5.16 -17.89 -2.60
CA LEU A 136 -5.49 -16.60 -2.00
C LEU A 136 -4.23 -15.83 -1.59
N ARG A 137 -3.29 -16.50 -0.91
CA ARG A 137 -2.00 -15.90 -0.54
C ARG A 137 -1.28 -15.36 -1.76
N GLN A 138 -1.14 -16.15 -2.82
CA GLN A 138 -0.47 -15.73 -4.05
C GLN A 138 -1.13 -14.48 -4.66
N TRP A 139 -2.46 -14.44 -4.70
CA TRP A 139 -3.20 -13.30 -5.23
C TRP A 139 -3.01 -12.05 -4.36
N LEU A 140 -3.17 -12.14 -3.04
CA LEU A 140 -2.97 -11.01 -2.11
C LEU A 140 -1.50 -10.52 -2.12
N SER A 141 -0.53 -11.44 -2.14
CA SER A 141 0.90 -11.11 -2.28
C SER A 141 1.17 -10.36 -3.60
N ALA A 142 0.50 -10.72 -4.69
CA ALA A 142 0.63 -10.00 -5.96
C ALA A 142 0.06 -8.58 -5.89
N VAL A 143 -1.08 -8.39 -5.21
CA VAL A 143 -1.63 -7.04 -4.97
C VAL A 143 -0.68 -6.21 -4.09
N LYS A 144 -0.10 -6.81 -3.03
CA LYS A 144 0.92 -6.14 -2.20
C LYS A 144 2.14 -5.75 -3.05
N ALA A 145 2.67 -6.68 -3.85
CA ALA A 145 3.93 -6.48 -4.56
C ALA A 145 3.81 -5.55 -5.76
N TYR A 146 2.78 -5.74 -6.59
CA TYR A 146 2.61 -5.01 -7.85
C TYR A 146 1.56 -3.91 -7.77
N GLY A 147 0.76 -3.86 -6.70
CA GLY A 147 -0.32 -2.89 -6.55
C GLY A 147 -1.55 -3.19 -7.39
N PHE A 148 -1.62 -4.33 -8.09
CA PHE A 148 -2.84 -4.75 -8.79
C PHE A 148 -2.85 -6.25 -9.07
N ALA A 149 -4.03 -6.83 -9.27
CA ALA A 149 -4.23 -8.18 -9.76
C ALA A 149 -5.62 -8.37 -10.39
N VAL A 150 -5.75 -9.38 -11.25
CA VAL A 150 -7.03 -9.77 -11.86
C VAL A 150 -7.61 -10.99 -11.15
N MET A 151 -8.92 -11.00 -10.98
CA MET A 151 -9.70 -12.12 -10.49
C MET A 151 -10.60 -12.62 -11.63
N ASP A 152 -10.42 -13.87 -12.01
CA ASP A 152 -11.20 -14.58 -13.02
C ASP A 152 -12.36 -15.36 -12.37
N ASP A 153 -13.26 -15.90 -13.18
CA ASP A 153 -14.32 -16.85 -12.78
C ASP A 153 -15.27 -16.34 -11.68
N LEU A 154 -15.55 -15.04 -11.65
CA LEU A 154 -16.65 -14.48 -10.87
C LEU A 154 -18.00 -14.71 -11.58
N PRO A 155 -19.09 -14.89 -10.83
CA PRO A 155 -20.42 -14.80 -11.40
C PRO A 155 -20.63 -13.44 -12.07
N ALA A 156 -21.07 -13.42 -13.33
CA ALA A 156 -21.38 -12.20 -14.08
C ALA A 156 -22.75 -11.63 -13.64
N GLU A 157 -22.87 -11.28 -12.36
CA GLU A 157 -24.10 -10.78 -11.74
C GLU A 157 -23.83 -9.54 -10.89
N SER A 158 -24.86 -8.73 -10.68
CA SER A 158 -24.77 -7.54 -9.82
C SER A 158 -24.38 -7.91 -8.39
N GLY A 159 -23.40 -7.20 -7.83
CA GLY A 159 -22.89 -7.41 -6.47
C GLY A 159 -21.78 -8.46 -6.39
N ALA A 160 -21.36 -9.09 -7.49
CA ALA A 160 -20.30 -10.10 -7.48
C ALA A 160 -18.95 -9.57 -6.98
N LEU A 161 -18.65 -8.27 -7.16
CA LEU A 161 -17.44 -7.65 -6.63
C LEU A 161 -17.35 -7.68 -5.09
N CYS A 162 -18.47 -7.76 -4.38
CA CYS A 162 -18.47 -7.89 -2.92
C CYS A 162 -17.79 -9.20 -2.49
N LYS A 163 -18.02 -10.27 -3.25
CA LYS A 163 -17.40 -11.58 -3.00
C LYS A 163 -15.86 -11.50 -3.04
N VAL A 164 -15.30 -10.62 -3.88
CA VAL A 164 -13.84 -10.38 -3.94
C VAL A 164 -13.36 -9.66 -2.68
N SER A 165 -14.07 -8.60 -2.24
CA SER A 165 -13.73 -7.88 -1.01
C SER A 165 -13.79 -8.80 0.21
N ASP A 166 -14.81 -9.67 0.29
CA ASP A 166 -15.05 -10.57 1.42
C ASP A 166 -13.92 -11.62 1.60
N LEU A 167 -13.07 -11.84 0.57
CA LEU A 167 -11.90 -12.71 0.70
C LEU A 167 -10.81 -12.14 1.63
N PHE A 168 -10.80 -10.82 1.86
CA PHE A 168 -9.69 -10.17 2.55
C PHE A 168 -10.06 -8.98 3.44
N GLY A 169 -11.27 -8.44 3.34
CA GLY A 169 -11.59 -7.24 4.11
C GLY A 169 -12.99 -6.71 3.86
N TYR A 170 -13.14 -5.40 3.99
CA TYR A 170 -14.45 -4.74 4.02
C TYR A 170 -14.56 -3.66 2.96
N ILE A 171 -15.78 -3.51 2.43
CA ILE A 171 -16.12 -2.43 1.52
C ILE A 171 -16.14 -1.11 2.28
N ARG A 172 -15.49 -0.09 1.70
CA ARG A 172 -15.68 1.31 2.10
C ARG A 172 -16.92 1.87 1.40
N GLU A 173 -18.00 1.99 2.17
CA GLU A 173 -19.20 2.67 1.71
C GLU A 173 -18.97 4.17 1.55
N THR A 174 -19.57 4.76 0.50
CA THR A 174 -19.46 6.20 0.20
C THR A 174 -20.84 6.77 -0.14
N ASN A 175 -20.91 8.06 -0.50
CA ASN A 175 -22.13 8.65 -1.07
C ASN A 175 -22.55 8.02 -2.42
N TYR A 176 -21.72 7.17 -3.04
CA TYR A 176 -22.11 6.37 -4.20
C TYR A 176 -22.75 5.03 -3.81
N GLY A 177 -22.84 4.72 -2.51
CA GLY A 177 -23.28 3.45 -1.96
C GLY A 177 -22.11 2.51 -1.65
N ARG A 178 -22.44 1.24 -1.37
CA ARG A 178 -21.48 0.15 -1.16
C ARG A 178 -20.73 -0.21 -2.46
N TRP A 179 -21.40 -0.09 -3.60
CA TRP A 179 -20.81 -0.17 -4.93
C TRP A 179 -21.57 0.78 -5.87
N PHE A 180 -21.01 1.04 -7.04
CA PHE A 180 -21.58 1.93 -8.05
C PHE A 180 -21.55 1.30 -9.44
N GLU A 181 -22.43 1.79 -10.31
CA GLU A 181 -22.60 1.31 -11.68
C GLU A 181 -21.77 2.13 -12.67
N VAL A 182 -21.03 1.46 -13.55
CA VAL A 182 -20.29 2.08 -14.66
C VAL A 182 -20.80 1.48 -15.96
N ARG A 183 -21.77 2.16 -16.57
CA ARG A 183 -22.42 1.74 -17.83
C ARG A 183 -21.99 2.63 -18.98
N ALA A 184 -21.67 2.01 -20.11
CA ALA A 184 -21.43 2.68 -21.37
C ALA A 184 -22.24 2.01 -22.48
N GLU A 185 -23.09 2.80 -23.15
CA GLU A 185 -23.68 2.44 -24.43
C GLU A 185 -22.87 3.14 -25.53
N VAL A 186 -22.08 2.36 -26.27
CA VAL A 186 -21.20 2.90 -27.30
C VAL A 186 -21.94 2.92 -28.63
N ASN A 187 -22.34 4.13 -29.05
CA ASN A 187 -22.98 4.38 -30.34
C ASN A 187 -22.14 5.42 -31.13
N PRO A 188 -21.70 5.11 -32.37
CA PRO A 188 -20.89 6.01 -33.20
C PRO A 188 -21.53 7.39 -33.45
N ASN A 189 -22.86 7.49 -33.34
CA ASN A 189 -23.61 8.72 -33.61
C ASN A 189 -23.91 9.58 -32.37
N ASN A 190 -23.54 9.14 -31.15
CA ASN A 190 -23.91 9.84 -29.92
C ASN A 190 -22.67 10.47 -29.25
N LEU A 191 -22.45 11.77 -29.50
CA LEU A 191 -21.31 12.56 -29.01
C LEU A 191 -21.41 12.97 -27.52
N ALA A 192 -22.51 12.63 -26.82
CA ALA A 192 -22.82 13.15 -25.48
C ALA A 192 -22.19 12.38 -24.30
N TYR A 193 -21.76 11.13 -24.50
CA TYR A 193 -21.06 10.32 -23.49
C TYR A 193 -19.74 9.83 -24.10
N THR A 194 -18.69 10.62 -23.93
CA THR A 194 -17.51 10.63 -24.79
C THR A 194 -16.79 9.28 -24.92
N ASN A 195 -16.60 8.83 -26.16
CA ASN A 195 -15.66 7.76 -26.57
C ASN A 195 -14.19 8.07 -26.24
N LEU A 196 -13.89 9.27 -25.72
CA LEU A 196 -12.57 9.69 -25.29
C LEU A 196 -12.05 8.78 -24.16
N GLY A 197 -10.78 8.40 -24.26
CA GLY A 197 -10.08 7.67 -23.21
C GLY A 197 -10.04 8.48 -21.92
N LEU A 198 -10.06 7.78 -20.79
CA LEU A 198 -9.82 8.42 -19.49
C LEU A 198 -8.32 8.41 -19.23
N GLN A 199 -7.73 9.58 -19.00
CA GLN A 199 -6.36 9.69 -18.50
C GLN A 199 -6.20 8.82 -17.25
N ALA A 200 -5.06 8.15 -17.11
CA ALA A 200 -4.76 7.34 -15.95
C ALA A 200 -4.81 8.19 -14.68
N HIS A 201 -5.55 7.71 -13.68
CA HIS A 201 -5.81 8.44 -12.44
C HIS A 201 -5.93 7.51 -11.24
N THR A 202 -5.75 8.09 -10.06
CA THR A 202 -6.20 7.53 -8.79
C THR A 202 -7.58 8.10 -8.46
N ASP A 203 -8.44 7.27 -7.89
CA ASP A 203 -9.80 7.64 -7.54
C ASP A 203 -9.87 8.42 -6.24
N ASN A 204 -10.80 9.36 -6.18
CA ASN A 204 -11.17 10.10 -4.98
C ASN A 204 -10.02 10.77 -4.22
N PRO A 205 -9.05 11.46 -4.87
CA PRO A 205 -7.97 12.14 -4.13
C PRO A 205 -8.47 13.29 -3.25
N TYR A 206 -9.74 13.69 -3.40
CA TYR A 206 -10.50 14.61 -2.54
C TYR A 206 -11.05 13.99 -1.24
N ARG A 207 -10.83 12.69 -0.99
CA ARG A 207 -11.13 12.03 0.28
C ARG A 207 -9.86 11.89 1.12
N ASP A 208 -9.99 12.12 2.42
CA ASP A 208 -8.92 11.93 3.39
C ASP A 208 -9.50 11.25 4.65
N PRO A 209 -9.22 9.96 4.90
CA PRO A 209 -8.34 9.10 4.11
C PRO A 209 -8.89 8.79 2.70
N VAL A 210 -7.99 8.66 1.73
CA VAL A 210 -8.33 8.21 0.36
C VAL A 210 -8.70 6.73 0.40
N PRO A 211 -9.71 6.26 -0.39
CA PRO A 211 -9.95 4.83 -0.50
C PRO A 211 -8.70 4.12 -1.01
N THR A 212 -8.23 3.11 -0.28
CA THR A 212 -6.89 2.56 -0.51
C THR A 212 -6.87 1.40 -1.51
N LEU A 213 -7.99 0.71 -1.70
CA LEU A 213 -8.20 -0.26 -2.77
C LEU A 213 -9.44 0.11 -3.60
N GLN A 214 -9.39 -0.17 -4.91
CA GLN A 214 -10.55 -0.13 -5.79
C GLN A 214 -10.69 -1.46 -6.52
N ILE A 215 -11.91 -1.99 -6.59
CA ILE A 215 -12.26 -3.19 -7.35
C ILE A 215 -13.23 -2.79 -8.46
N LEU A 216 -12.95 -3.18 -9.70
CA LEU A 216 -13.85 -3.05 -10.84
C LEU A 216 -14.15 -4.43 -11.41
N SER A 217 -15.43 -4.83 -11.40
CA SER A 217 -15.91 -6.11 -11.91
C SER A 217 -16.74 -5.92 -13.17
N CYS A 218 -16.56 -6.80 -14.14
CA CYS A 218 -17.26 -6.77 -15.42
C CYS A 218 -18.46 -7.72 -15.42
N ILE A 219 -19.65 -7.16 -15.66
CA ILE A 219 -20.91 -7.90 -15.77
C ILE A 219 -21.22 -8.17 -17.24
N GLU A 220 -21.04 -7.17 -18.10
CA GLU A 220 -21.28 -7.27 -19.54
C GLU A 220 -20.19 -6.52 -20.30
N ASN A 221 -19.61 -7.15 -21.32
CA ASN A 221 -18.69 -6.49 -22.23
C ASN A 221 -18.87 -7.03 -23.65
N THR A 222 -19.61 -6.30 -24.48
CA THR A 222 -19.84 -6.61 -25.90
C THR A 222 -19.16 -5.61 -26.84
N VAL A 223 -18.32 -4.72 -26.30
CA VAL A 223 -17.61 -3.71 -27.09
C VAL A 223 -16.22 -4.18 -27.52
N GLU A 224 -15.80 -3.75 -28.71
CA GLU A 224 -14.39 -3.79 -29.14
C GLU A 224 -13.62 -2.56 -28.65
N GLY A 225 -12.35 -2.76 -28.31
CA GLY A 225 -11.53 -1.76 -27.63
C GLY A 225 -11.96 -1.55 -26.18
N GLY A 226 -11.62 -0.40 -25.61
CA GLY A 226 -11.99 -0.09 -24.22
C GLY A 226 -11.26 -0.92 -23.18
N GLU A 227 -10.08 -1.46 -23.52
CA GLU A 227 -9.23 -2.20 -22.61
C GLU A 227 -9.00 -1.39 -21.33
N SER A 228 -9.03 -2.10 -20.19
CA SER A 228 -8.58 -1.52 -18.94
C SER A 228 -7.08 -1.27 -19.05
N SER A 229 -6.65 -0.15 -18.50
CA SER A 229 -5.25 0.28 -18.51
C SER A 229 -4.82 0.60 -17.08
N VAL A 230 -3.61 0.18 -16.71
CA VAL A 230 -3.00 0.46 -15.40
C VAL A 230 -1.59 0.99 -15.57
N VAL A 231 -1.21 1.91 -14.68
CA VAL A 231 0.12 2.56 -14.65
C VAL A 231 0.64 2.56 -13.22
N ASP A 232 1.85 2.05 -13.00
CA ASP A 232 2.51 2.08 -11.69
C ASP A 232 2.99 3.50 -11.35
N GLY A 233 2.23 4.21 -10.53
CA GLY A 233 2.59 5.57 -10.11
C GLY A 233 3.92 5.64 -9.38
N PHE A 234 4.37 4.55 -8.73
CA PHE A 234 5.68 4.53 -8.08
C PHE A 234 6.83 4.41 -9.09
N ALA A 235 6.63 3.66 -10.18
CA ALA A 235 7.60 3.60 -11.28
C ALA A 235 7.72 4.96 -11.99
N VAL A 236 6.58 5.60 -12.26
CA VAL A 236 6.54 6.95 -12.87
C VAL A 236 7.18 8.00 -11.96
N ALA A 237 6.87 7.98 -10.66
CA ALA A 237 7.47 8.91 -9.70
C ALA A 237 8.99 8.73 -9.61
N ALA A 238 9.48 7.49 -9.68
CA ALA A 238 10.92 7.19 -9.73
C ALA A 238 11.57 7.68 -11.03
N ALA A 239 10.88 7.56 -12.17
CA ALA A 239 11.34 8.11 -13.45
C ALA A 239 11.43 9.64 -13.40
N LEU A 240 10.41 10.31 -12.86
CA LEU A 240 10.43 11.76 -12.64
C LEU A 240 11.58 12.15 -11.71
N GLN A 241 11.82 11.40 -10.63
CA GLN A 241 12.91 11.69 -9.70
C GLN A 241 14.28 11.58 -10.36
N ALA A 242 14.48 10.58 -11.23
CA ALA A 242 15.73 10.38 -11.95
C ALA A 242 15.96 11.47 -13.02
N GLU A 243 14.91 11.89 -13.71
CA GLU A 243 14.98 12.87 -14.79
C GLU A 243 15.00 14.33 -14.28
N ASN A 244 14.14 14.64 -13.31
CA ASN A 244 13.92 15.96 -12.75
C ASN A 244 13.75 15.89 -11.21
N PRO A 245 14.85 15.77 -10.45
CA PRO A 245 14.82 15.68 -8.99
C PRO A 245 14.10 16.85 -8.31
N GLU A 246 14.21 18.05 -8.88
CA GLU A 246 13.56 19.26 -8.36
C GLU A 246 12.04 19.21 -8.60
N GLY A 247 11.60 18.75 -9.77
CA GLY A 247 10.19 18.52 -10.05
C GLY A 247 9.58 17.47 -9.11
N PHE A 248 10.29 16.38 -8.85
CA PHE A 248 9.87 15.40 -7.84
C PHE A 248 9.74 16.05 -6.45
N ARG A 249 10.74 16.83 -6.02
CA ARG A 249 10.72 17.56 -4.74
C ARG A 249 9.52 18.49 -4.65
N LEU A 250 9.21 19.25 -5.69
CA LEU A 250 8.06 20.17 -5.73
C LEU A 250 6.74 19.41 -5.62
N LEU A 251 6.56 18.34 -6.40
CA LEU A 251 5.32 17.54 -6.34
C LEU A 251 5.17 16.75 -5.05
N SER A 252 6.27 16.51 -4.32
CA SER A 252 6.24 15.79 -3.04
C SER A 252 6.14 16.68 -1.82
N SER A 253 6.66 17.91 -1.88
CA SER A 253 6.68 18.83 -0.73
C SER A 253 5.58 19.90 -0.78
N CYS A 254 5.08 20.23 -1.96
CA CYS A 254 3.97 21.18 -2.10
C CYS A 254 2.63 20.43 -2.22
N PRO A 255 1.66 20.71 -1.33
CA PRO A 255 0.37 20.05 -1.39
C PRO A 255 -0.47 20.57 -2.56
N ALA A 256 -1.12 19.65 -3.26
CA ALA A 256 -2.22 19.96 -4.17
C ALA A 256 -3.53 20.06 -3.36
N ARG A 257 -4.56 20.62 -4.00
CA ARG A 257 -5.94 20.54 -3.51
C ARG A 257 -6.78 19.72 -4.46
N PHE A 258 -7.64 18.89 -3.91
CA PHE A 258 -8.61 18.12 -4.67
C PHE A 258 -10.02 18.45 -4.18
N GLU A 259 -10.97 18.57 -5.10
CA GLU A 259 -12.36 18.87 -4.80
C GLU A 259 -13.32 18.03 -5.66
N TYR A 260 -14.39 17.55 -5.02
CA TYR A 260 -15.58 17.05 -5.70
C TYR A 260 -16.82 17.77 -5.16
N ALA A 261 -17.58 18.39 -6.06
CA ALA A 261 -18.85 19.06 -5.76
C ALA A 261 -19.93 18.71 -6.81
N GLY A 262 -19.88 17.49 -7.34
CA GLY A 262 -20.69 17.06 -8.50
C GLY A 262 -22.07 16.51 -8.18
N SER A 263 -22.46 16.40 -6.91
CA SER A 263 -23.75 15.82 -6.50
C SER A 263 -24.43 16.67 -5.44
N SER A 264 -25.76 16.80 -5.53
CA SER A 264 -26.55 17.54 -4.54
C SER A 264 -26.26 17.01 -3.13
N GLY A 265 -25.89 17.91 -2.22
CA GLY A 265 -25.56 17.56 -0.83
C GLY A 265 -24.17 16.92 -0.61
N VAL A 266 -23.34 16.76 -1.64
CA VAL A 266 -21.98 16.19 -1.50
C VAL A 266 -20.92 17.21 -1.91
N ARG A 267 -20.07 17.59 -0.96
CA ARG A 267 -18.86 18.36 -1.20
C ARG A 267 -17.70 17.74 -0.43
N LEU A 268 -16.67 17.31 -1.15
CA LEU A 268 -15.49 16.64 -0.60
C LEU A 268 -14.25 17.41 -1.01
N GLN A 269 -13.32 17.59 -0.07
CA GLN A 269 -12.08 18.32 -0.28
C GLN A 269 -10.93 17.66 0.46
N ALA A 270 -9.75 17.64 -0.14
CA ALA A 270 -8.52 17.22 0.51
C ALA A 270 -7.34 18.13 0.10
N LYS A 271 -6.38 18.27 1.01
CA LYS A 271 -5.11 18.96 0.80
C LYS A 271 -3.98 17.95 1.01
N ARG A 272 -3.44 17.42 -0.08
CA ARG A 272 -2.41 16.37 -0.09
C ARG A 272 -1.45 16.56 -1.27
N PRO A 273 -0.16 16.22 -1.14
CA PRO A 273 0.75 16.23 -2.29
C PRO A 273 0.32 15.21 -3.35
N MET A 274 0.78 15.41 -4.59
CA MET A 274 0.59 14.40 -5.64
C MET A 274 1.49 13.19 -5.43
N ILE A 275 2.67 13.40 -4.82
CA ILE A 275 3.62 12.36 -4.43
C ILE A 275 3.79 12.43 -2.91
N GLU A 276 3.12 11.55 -2.16
CA GLU A 276 3.22 11.55 -0.71
C GLU A 276 4.40 10.71 -0.24
N LEU A 277 5.26 11.33 0.58
CA LEU A 277 6.38 10.67 1.23
C LEU A 277 6.12 10.51 2.73
N GLY A 278 6.56 9.40 3.30
CA GLY A 278 6.66 9.20 4.74
C GLY A 278 7.71 10.12 5.38
N PRO A 279 7.72 10.25 6.72
CA PRO A 279 8.68 11.12 7.43
C PRO A 279 10.15 10.79 7.17
N ASP A 280 10.46 9.55 6.79
CA ASP A 280 11.79 9.05 6.43
C ASP A 280 12.03 9.01 4.90
N GLY A 281 11.13 9.62 4.13
CA GLY A 281 11.22 9.69 2.69
C GLY A 281 10.68 8.47 1.93
N GLU A 282 10.02 7.51 2.58
CA GLU A 282 9.37 6.39 1.88
C GLU A 282 8.29 6.91 0.91
N LEU A 283 8.24 6.42 -0.32
CA LEU A 283 7.14 6.70 -1.23
C LEU A 283 5.92 5.86 -0.83
N ILE A 284 4.88 6.52 -0.32
CA ILE A 284 3.73 5.85 0.29
C ILE A 284 2.41 6.05 -0.47
N CYS A 285 2.25 7.15 -1.22
CA CYS A 285 1.03 7.37 -2.00
C CYS A 285 1.23 8.27 -3.23
N ILE A 286 0.50 7.99 -4.30
CA ILE A 286 0.28 8.87 -5.46
C ILE A 286 -1.17 9.35 -5.45
N ARG A 287 -1.36 10.65 -5.66
CA ARG A 287 -2.68 11.26 -5.93
C ARG A 287 -2.62 12.04 -7.22
N PHE A 288 -3.27 11.51 -8.25
CA PHE A 288 -3.29 12.13 -9.56
C PHE A 288 -4.68 11.98 -10.18
N ASN A 289 -5.42 13.07 -10.33
CA ASN A 289 -6.71 13.10 -10.99
C ASN A 289 -7.02 14.51 -11.49
N ASN A 290 -6.88 14.74 -12.80
CA ASN A 290 -7.05 16.05 -13.41
C ASN A 290 -8.48 16.63 -13.22
N ARG A 291 -9.51 15.78 -13.23
CA ARG A 291 -10.93 16.19 -13.15
C ARG A 291 -11.33 16.73 -11.79
N SER A 292 -10.55 16.43 -10.76
CA SER A 292 -10.83 16.86 -9.38
C SER A 292 -9.70 17.69 -8.78
N LEU A 293 -8.71 18.10 -9.59
CA LEU A 293 -7.69 19.04 -9.15
C LEU A 293 -8.33 20.43 -8.97
N ALA A 294 -8.27 20.96 -7.75
CA ALA A 294 -8.80 22.26 -7.39
C ALA A 294 -7.72 23.36 -7.53
N PRO A 295 -8.07 24.66 -7.41
CA PRO A 295 -7.09 25.74 -7.49
C PRO A 295 -5.91 25.55 -6.53
N THR A 296 -4.69 25.58 -7.09
CA THR A 296 -3.43 25.48 -6.33
C THR A 296 -3.16 26.79 -5.61
N VAL A 297 -3.40 26.81 -4.29
CA VAL A 297 -3.23 28.00 -3.43
C VAL A 297 -2.15 27.83 -2.34
N ASP A 298 -1.53 26.66 -2.28
CA ASP A 298 -0.55 26.30 -1.23
C ASP A 298 0.89 26.15 -1.77
N VAL A 299 1.13 26.52 -3.04
CA VAL A 299 2.47 26.63 -3.64
C VAL A 299 2.90 28.10 -3.58
N SER A 300 4.16 28.35 -3.24
CA SER A 300 4.70 29.72 -3.18
C SER A 300 4.66 30.38 -4.56
N PHE A 301 4.58 31.72 -4.60
CA PHE A 301 4.61 32.45 -5.87
C PHE A 301 5.89 32.16 -6.68
N ALA A 302 7.03 32.00 -6.01
CA ALA A 302 8.32 31.72 -6.66
C ALA A 302 8.39 30.31 -7.25
N ASP A 303 7.71 29.33 -6.64
CA ASP A 303 7.77 27.93 -7.06
C ASP A 303 6.66 27.55 -8.07
N MET A 304 5.64 28.40 -8.24
CA MET A 304 4.41 28.02 -8.96
C MET A 304 4.66 27.59 -10.41
N GLU A 305 5.50 28.31 -11.15
CA GLU A 305 5.82 27.97 -12.55
C GLU A 305 6.55 26.62 -12.64
N ALA A 306 7.55 26.40 -11.79
CA ALA A 306 8.30 25.15 -11.73
C ALA A 306 7.42 23.98 -11.26
N TYR A 307 6.48 24.22 -10.34
CA TYR A 307 5.50 23.22 -9.91
C TYR A 307 4.59 22.78 -11.05
N TYR A 308 4.07 23.73 -11.84
CA TYR A 308 3.25 23.40 -13.02
C TYR A 308 4.05 22.70 -14.12
N ALA A 309 5.32 23.07 -14.31
CA ALA A 309 6.21 22.35 -15.23
C ALA A 309 6.45 20.90 -14.78
N ALA A 310 6.69 20.68 -13.48
CA ALA A 310 6.82 19.36 -12.90
C ALA A 310 5.52 18.54 -13.01
N TYR A 311 4.37 19.14 -12.71
CA TYR A 311 3.06 18.52 -12.86
C TYR A 311 2.80 18.07 -14.30
N ARG A 312 3.07 18.95 -15.28
CA ARG A 312 2.99 18.60 -16.70
C ARG A 312 3.89 17.41 -17.03
N ARG A 313 5.16 17.44 -16.61
CA ARG A 313 6.09 16.37 -16.91
C ARG A 313 5.68 15.04 -16.29
N PHE A 314 5.14 15.09 -15.07
CA PHE A 314 4.57 13.91 -14.43
C PHE A 314 3.39 13.35 -15.21
N ALA A 315 2.47 14.20 -15.67
CA ALA A 315 1.36 13.80 -16.53
C ALA A 315 1.83 13.18 -17.87
N GLU A 316 2.88 13.72 -18.49
CA GLU A 316 3.46 13.15 -19.71
C GLU A 316 4.05 11.76 -19.49
N LEU A 317 4.75 11.54 -18.37
CA LEU A 317 5.29 10.22 -18.01
C LEU A 317 4.16 9.21 -17.69
N ILE A 318 3.04 9.66 -17.11
CA ILE A 318 1.86 8.83 -16.86
C ILE A 318 1.23 8.35 -18.17
N GLU A 319 1.18 9.22 -19.19
CA GLU A 319 0.64 8.92 -20.52
C GLU A 319 1.62 8.19 -21.45
N ASP A 320 2.88 8.01 -21.02
CA ASP A 320 3.89 7.31 -21.82
C ASP A 320 3.51 5.82 -21.95
N PRO A 321 3.31 5.31 -23.18
CA PRO A 321 2.95 3.91 -23.42
C PRO A 321 3.94 2.88 -22.87
N SER A 322 5.15 3.28 -22.51
CA SER A 322 6.16 2.40 -21.90
C SER A 322 5.82 2.04 -20.44
N PHE A 323 4.99 2.82 -19.75
CA PHE A 323 4.47 2.50 -18.42
C PHE A 323 3.08 1.85 -18.46
N GLU A 324 2.37 1.95 -19.58
CA GLU A 324 0.99 1.49 -19.72
C GLU A 324 0.87 -0.03 -19.89
N VAL A 325 0.26 -0.72 -18.92
CA VAL A 325 -0.14 -2.12 -19.05
C VAL A 325 -1.63 -2.18 -19.35
N THR A 326 -2.01 -2.87 -20.43
CA THR A 326 -3.41 -3.01 -20.85
C THR A 326 -3.88 -4.44 -20.78
N PHE A 327 -5.14 -4.66 -20.39
CA PHE A 327 -5.81 -5.95 -20.46
C PHE A 327 -7.31 -5.76 -20.65
N LYS A 328 -7.96 -6.74 -21.28
CA LYS A 328 -9.42 -6.75 -21.43
C LYS A 328 -10.05 -7.45 -20.22
N LEU A 329 -11.19 -6.92 -19.78
CA LEU A 329 -12.06 -7.58 -18.81
C LEU A 329 -13.25 -8.17 -19.55
N GLU A 330 -13.36 -9.48 -19.52
CA GLU A 330 -14.53 -10.23 -19.97
C GLU A 330 -15.57 -10.28 -18.84
N ALA A 331 -16.82 -10.63 -19.18
CA ALA A 331 -17.87 -10.85 -18.18
C ALA A 331 -17.43 -11.93 -17.18
N GLY A 332 -17.58 -11.66 -15.89
CA GLY A 332 -17.09 -12.54 -14.82
C GLY A 332 -15.62 -12.32 -14.44
N GLN A 333 -14.98 -11.26 -14.93
CA GLN A 333 -13.64 -10.86 -14.49
C GLN A 333 -13.69 -9.55 -13.70
N ALA A 334 -12.86 -9.45 -12.68
CA ALA A 334 -12.62 -8.21 -11.94
C ALA A 334 -11.13 -7.92 -11.84
N PHE A 335 -10.76 -6.68 -11.59
CA PHE A 335 -9.40 -6.36 -11.15
C PHE A 335 -9.44 -5.45 -9.93
N ILE A 336 -8.43 -5.60 -9.09
CA ILE A 336 -8.17 -4.75 -7.94
C ILE A 336 -6.94 -3.90 -8.20
N VAL A 337 -6.98 -2.64 -7.78
CA VAL A 337 -5.81 -1.76 -7.72
C VAL A 337 -5.62 -1.23 -6.31
N ASP A 338 -4.37 -1.16 -5.90
CA ASP A 338 -3.90 -0.27 -4.83
C ASP A 338 -4.06 1.16 -5.32
N ASN A 339 -5.19 1.77 -4.94
CA ASN A 339 -5.54 3.13 -5.35
C ASN A 339 -4.64 4.20 -4.70
N THR A 340 -3.75 3.81 -3.79
CA THR A 340 -2.68 4.69 -3.29
C THR A 340 -1.43 4.65 -4.17
N ARG A 341 -1.34 3.75 -5.16
CA ARG A 341 -0.14 3.55 -5.99
C ARG A 341 -0.45 3.49 -7.48
N VAL A 342 -1.34 2.58 -7.88
CA VAL A 342 -1.59 2.22 -9.27
C VAL A 342 -2.72 3.10 -9.80
N MET A 343 -2.41 3.85 -10.85
CA MET A 343 -3.39 4.62 -11.60
C MET A 343 -4.09 3.70 -12.60
N HIS A 344 -5.34 4.00 -12.90
CA HIS A 344 -6.15 3.23 -13.84
C HIS A 344 -6.86 4.12 -14.85
N ALA A 345 -7.11 3.55 -16.02
CA ALA A 345 -7.67 4.20 -17.20
C ALA A 345 -8.48 3.20 -18.03
N ARG A 346 -9.05 3.70 -19.12
CA ARG A 346 -9.56 2.87 -20.20
C ARG A 346 -9.13 3.43 -21.55
N LYS A 347 -8.84 2.55 -22.50
CA LYS A 347 -8.67 2.95 -23.90
C LYS A 347 -10.01 3.43 -24.50
N ALA A 348 -9.93 4.08 -25.65
CA ALA A 348 -11.11 4.42 -26.43
C ALA A 348 -11.80 3.14 -26.95
N PHE A 349 -13.11 3.21 -27.17
CA PHE A 349 -13.85 2.13 -27.81
C PHE A 349 -13.68 2.22 -29.33
N SER A 350 -13.54 1.09 -30.01
CA SER A 350 -13.39 1.02 -31.48
C SER A 350 -14.64 0.47 -32.19
N GLY A 351 -15.62 -0.04 -31.45
CA GLY A 351 -16.84 -0.65 -32.00
C GLY A 351 -18.12 -0.25 -31.27
N THR A 352 -19.24 -0.87 -31.64
CA THR A 352 -20.56 -0.68 -31.01
C THR A 352 -20.84 -1.78 -30.00
N GLY A 353 -21.51 -1.46 -28.89
CA GLY A 353 -21.91 -2.46 -27.92
C GLY A 353 -22.21 -1.86 -26.57
N LYS A 354 -22.31 -2.75 -25.58
CA LYS A 354 -22.56 -2.40 -24.18
C LYS A 354 -21.39 -2.83 -23.32
N ARG A 355 -21.01 -1.94 -22.40
CA ARG A 355 -20.11 -2.28 -21.30
C ARG A 355 -20.79 -1.92 -20.00
N TRP A 356 -20.85 -2.90 -19.10
CA TRP A 356 -21.38 -2.75 -17.76
C TRP A 356 -20.36 -3.29 -16.77
N LEU A 357 -19.73 -2.38 -16.03
CA LEU A 357 -18.92 -2.68 -14.87
C LEU A 357 -19.62 -2.23 -13.59
N GLN A 358 -19.26 -2.85 -12.48
CA GLN A 358 -19.51 -2.34 -11.13
C GLN A 358 -18.19 -2.03 -10.44
N GLY A 359 -18.16 -0.92 -9.70
CA GLY A 359 -17.01 -0.52 -8.91
C GLY A 359 -17.32 -0.47 -7.42
N CYS A 360 -16.37 -0.84 -6.57
CA CYS A 360 -16.41 -0.56 -5.14
C CYS A 360 -15.01 -0.19 -4.64
N TYR A 361 -14.98 0.31 -3.41
CA TYR A 361 -13.74 0.58 -2.71
C TYR A 361 -13.61 -0.36 -1.50
N ALA A 362 -12.37 -0.71 -1.16
CA ALA A 362 -12.03 -1.48 0.02
C ALA A 362 -10.76 -0.89 0.65
N ASP A 363 -10.18 -1.61 1.61
CA ASP A 363 -8.98 -1.16 2.32
C ASP A 363 -7.81 -2.13 2.37
N LYS A 364 -6.61 -1.55 2.23
CA LYS A 364 -5.33 -2.24 2.29
C LYS A 364 -5.07 -2.89 3.65
N ASP A 365 -5.55 -2.33 4.75
CA ASP A 365 -5.31 -2.92 6.08
C ASP A 365 -5.96 -4.32 6.19
N GLY A 366 -7.18 -4.51 5.71
CA GLY A 366 -7.80 -5.83 5.60
C GLY A 366 -6.96 -6.79 4.76
N LEU A 367 -6.59 -6.36 3.55
CA LEU A 367 -5.76 -7.16 2.63
C LEU A 367 -4.45 -7.62 3.27
N LEU A 368 -3.72 -6.70 3.91
CA LEU A 368 -2.45 -6.98 4.56
C LEU A 368 -2.62 -7.83 5.82
N SER A 369 -3.70 -7.62 6.57
CA SER A 369 -4.06 -8.43 7.74
C SER A 369 -4.30 -9.89 7.35
N THR A 370 -5.15 -10.13 6.35
CA THR A 370 -5.43 -11.49 5.84
C THR A 370 -4.17 -12.15 5.30
N LEU A 371 -3.36 -11.42 4.52
CA LEU A 371 -2.11 -11.96 3.99
C LEU A 371 -1.15 -12.38 5.12
N ALA A 372 -0.94 -11.50 6.12
CA ALA A 372 -0.06 -11.80 7.25
C ALA A 372 -0.57 -12.99 8.07
N ALA A 373 -1.88 -13.11 8.28
CA ALA A 373 -2.48 -14.25 8.99
C ALA A 373 -2.23 -15.59 8.27
N ILE A 374 -2.33 -15.61 6.94
CA ILE A 374 -2.04 -16.79 6.11
C ILE A 374 -0.53 -17.13 6.15
N GLU A 375 0.34 -16.13 6.03
CA GLU A 375 1.79 -16.31 6.02
C GLU A 375 2.34 -16.79 7.38
N HIS A 376 1.71 -16.39 8.48
CA HIS A 376 2.15 -16.72 9.85
C HIS A 376 1.43 -17.94 10.44
N GLY A 377 0.53 -18.58 9.67
CA GLY A 377 -0.13 -19.83 10.06
C GLY A 377 -0.97 -19.69 11.33
N PHE A 378 -1.83 -18.67 11.39
CA PHE A 378 -2.63 -18.37 12.58
C PHE A 378 -3.43 -19.60 13.05
N LYS A 379 -3.25 -19.96 14.32
CA LYS A 379 -4.23 -20.73 15.10
C LYS A 379 -5.11 -19.70 15.81
N GLU A 380 -6.42 -19.74 15.59
CA GLU A 380 -7.37 -18.86 16.28
C GLU A 380 -7.09 -18.82 17.79
N ALA A 381 -6.95 -17.62 18.33
CA ALA A 381 -7.06 -17.41 19.76
C ALA A 381 -8.54 -17.57 20.10
N ALA A 382 -8.87 -18.53 20.96
CA ALA A 382 -10.23 -18.69 21.45
C ALA A 382 -10.67 -17.39 22.14
N GLU A 383 -11.81 -16.85 21.69
CA GLU A 383 -12.49 -15.68 22.29
C GLU A 383 -12.91 -15.93 23.74
#